data_AF-A0A9D8H3Q7-F1
#
_entry.id   AF-A0A9D8H3Q7-F1
#
_cell.length_a   1.000
_cell.length_b   1.000
_cell.length_c   1.000
_cell.angle_alpha   90.00
_cell.angle_beta   90.00
_cell.angle_gamma   90.00
#
_symmetry.space_group_name_H-M   'P 1'
#
loop_
_entity.id
_entity.type
_entity.pdbx_description
1 polymer ?
#
loop_
_entity_poly.entity_id
_entity_poly.type
_entity_poly.pdbx_seq_one_letter_code
_entity_poly.pdbx_strand_id
1 'polypeptide(L)'
;MTTTATLASGQGQSVLVEAACAPKAVAISGGFEMTSGPPAGHLPIPEQSIGGGPFSGGNKPVRNWRVVAQNSKTGAQTITAHAYCATDIPVPAFRHNQVTATVPHLEALSESSRCSKAQRRMKKGKKTPKRALSGGGFYSPFAPGTAVLPVHTESRIVGRTFVDTVVNGGPPGGSGPLTLQAQAICF
;
A
#
# COMPACT_ATOMS: atom_id res chain seq x y z
N MET A 1 -11.07 0.25 11.69
CA MET A 1 -12.03 -0.76 11.21
C MET A 1 -11.25 -1.93 10.65
N THR A 2 -11.73 -3.16 10.82
CA THR A 2 -11.01 -4.37 10.40
C THR A 2 -11.96 -5.42 9.83
N THR A 3 -11.49 -6.19 8.85
CA THR A 3 -12.22 -7.33 8.27
C THR A 3 -11.22 -8.45 8.03
N THR A 4 -11.61 -9.70 8.33
CA THR A 4 -10.76 -10.88 8.14
C THR A 4 -11.42 -11.85 7.16
N ALA A 5 -10.62 -12.47 6.30
CA ALA A 5 -11.04 -13.57 5.43
C ALA A 5 -10.03 -14.71 5.44
N THR A 6 -10.51 -15.90 5.11
CA THR A 6 -9.66 -17.08 4.90
C THR A 6 -9.31 -17.21 3.43
N LEU A 7 -8.02 -17.29 3.13
CA LEU A 7 -7.47 -17.69 1.84
C LEU A 7 -7.53 -19.21 1.74
N ALA A 8 -8.34 -19.72 0.81
CA ALA A 8 -8.41 -21.15 0.53
C ALA A 8 -7.01 -21.68 0.14
N SER A 9 -6.71 -22.92 0.53
CA SER A 9 -5.48 -23.61 0.13
C SER A 9 -5.45 -23.80 -1.38
N GLY A 10 -4.29 -23.57 -2.01
CA GLY A 10 -4.06 -23.84 -3.43
C GLY A 10 -3.48 -22.65 -4.18
N GLN A 11 -2.56 -22.94 -5.10
CA GLN A 11 -1.90 -21.93 -5.93
C GLN A 11 -2.92 -21.19 -6.81
N GLY A 12 -2.86 -19.85 -6.80
CA GLY A 12 -3.70 -19.00 -7.63
C GLY A 12 -5.02 -18.57 -7.00
N GLN A 13 -5.31 -19.01 -5.76
CA GLN A 13 -6.52 -18.63 -5.05
C GLN A 13 -6.40 -17.21 -4.48
N SER A 14 -7.08 -16.24 -5.08
CA SER A 14 -7.10 -14.86 -4.59
C SER A 14 -8.33 -14.59 -3.72
N VAL A 15 -8.17 -13.76 -2.69
CA VAL A 15 -9.28 -13.14 -1.96
C VAL A 15 -9.14 -11.63 -2.00
N LEU A 16 -10.28 -10.95 -2.02
CA LEU A 16 -10.39 -9.53 -1.72
C LEU A 16 -10.96 -9.40 -0.31
N VAL A 17 -10.24 -8.69 0.57
CA VAL A 17 -10.71 -8.31 1.90
C VAL A 17 -10.92 -6.81 1.95
N GLU A 18 -12.09 -6.38 2.40
CA GLU A 18 -12.43 -4.97 2.51
C GLU A 18 -12.75 -4.57 3.95
N ALA A 19 -11.97 -3.63 4.49
CA ALA A 19 -12.27 -2.97 5.76
C ALA A 19 -13.02 -1.66 5.49
N ALA A 20 -14.32 -1.64 5.75
CA ALA A 20 -15.17 -0.47 5.50
C ALA A 20 -15.22 0.49 6.70
N CYS A 21 -15.16 1.78 6.41
CA CYS A 21 -15.40 2.86 7.36
C CYS A 21 -16.90 3.04 7.62
N ALA A 22 -17.23 3.56 8.80
CA ALA A 22 -18.61 3.91 9.16
C ALA A 22 -19.21 4.92 8.17
N PRO A 23 -20.55 5.01 8.07
CA PRO A 23 -21.21 6.03 7.27
C PRO A 23 -20.67 7.44 7.61
N LYS A 24 -20.42 8.25 6.58
CA LYS A 24 -19.81 9.60 6.65
C LYS A 24 -18.30 9.66 6.96
N ALA A 25 -17.66 8.55 7.29
CA ALA A 25 -16.21 8.48 7.42
C ALA A 25 -15.55 8.12 6.08
N VAL A 26 -14.38 8.69 5.83
CA VAL A 26 -13.50 8.35 4.70
C VAL A 26 -12.32 7.53 5.19
N ALA A 27 -11.90 6.52 4.42
CA ALA A 27 -10.64 5.87 4.68
C ALA A 27 -9.52 6.86 4.34
N ILE A 28 -8.58 7.07 5.26
CA ILE A 28 -7.41 7.93 5.02
C ILE A 28 -6.12 7.12 4.91
N SER A 29 -6.10 5.93 5.50
CA SER A 29 -4.98 5.01 5.47
C SER A 29 -5.50 3.61 5.84
N GLY A 30 -4.63 2.62 5.79
CA GLY A 30 -4.93 1.26 6.16
C GLY A 30 -3.72 0.36 5.95
N GLY A 31 -3.94 -0.93 6.06
CA GLY A 31 -2.91 -1.94 5.93
C GLY A 31 -3.51 -3.33 6.01
N PHE A 32 -2.66 -4.34 6.16
CA PHE A 32 -3.09 -5.71 6.35
C PHE A 32 -2.16 -6.46 7.29
N GLU A 33 -2.73 -7.49 7.91
CA GLU A 33 -2.01 -8.53 8.63
C GLU A 33 -2.34 -9.86 7.95
N MET A 34 -1.38 -10.78 7.93
CA MET A 34 -1.59 -12.12 7.40
C MET A 34 -0.98 -13.16 8.32
N THR A 35 -1.68 -14.27 8.53
CA THR A 35 -1.15 -15.42 9.26
C THR A 35 -1.17 -16.66 8.39
N SER A 36 -0.06 -17.40 8.40
CA SER A 36 0.06 -18.70 7.74
C SER A 36 -0.42 -19.80 8.69
N GLY A 37 -1.32 -20.66 8.23
CA GLY A 37 -1.64 -21.91 8.94
C GLY A 37 -0.46 -22.90 8.89
N PRO A 38 -0.50 -23.98 9.70
CA PRO A 38 0.47 -25.08 9.59
C PRO A 38 0.39 -25.77 8.21
N PRO A 39 1.53 -26.15 7.59
CA PRO A 39 2.90 -26.04 8.08
C PRO A 39 3.51 -24.64 7.89
N ALA A 40 4.32 -24.22 8.88
CA ALA A 40 5.11 -22.99 8.81
C ALA A 40 6.18 -23.12 7.73
N GLY A 41 5.83 -22.73 6.50
CA GLY A 41 6.77 -22.65 5.39
C GLY A 41 6.66 -21.36 4.59
N HIS A 42 5.47 -20.75 4.51
CA HIS A 42 5.18 -19.80 3.44
C HIS A 42 4.22 -18.68 3.87
N LEU A 43 4.60 -17.45 3.55
CA LEU A 43 3.76 -16.27 3.73
C LEU A 43 2.80 -16.12 2.53
N PRO A 44 1.52 -15.77 2.74
CA PRO A 44 0.63 -15.32 1.68
C PRO A 44 1.25 -14.18 0.89
N ILE A 45 0.83 -14.06 -0.38
CA ILE A 45 1.32 -13.04 -1.27
C ILE A 45 0.29 -11.89 -1.36
N PRO A 46 0.54 -10.71 -0.77
CA PRO A 46 -0.36 -9.56 -0.86
C PRO A 46 -0.33 -8.88 -2.24
N GLU A 47 -1.23 -9.25 -3.15
CA GLU A 47 -1.31 -8.66 -4.50
C GLU A 47 -1.67 -7.17 -4.52
N GLN A 48 -2.39 -6.68 -3.51
CA GLN A 48 -2.81 -5.28 -3.41
C GLN A 48 -3.12 -4.89 -1.97
N SER A 49 -2.76 -3.66 -1.58
CA SER A 49 -3.25 -3.00 -0.36
C SER A 49 -3.53 -1.55 -0.73
N ILE A 50 -4.79 -1.22 -0.99
CA ILE A 50 -5.19 0.09 -1.48
C ILE A 50 -6.44 0.58 -0.78
N GLY A 51 -6.40 1.84 -0.37
CA GLY A 51 -7.59 2.53 0.09
C GLY A 51 -7.30 4.00 0.31
N GLY A 52 -8.38 4.74 0.52
CA GLY A 52 -8.37 6.16 0.82
C GLY A 52 -8.30 7.10 -0.38
N GLY A 53 -9.30 7.98 -0.42
CA GLY A 53 -9.47 9.22 -1.22
C GLY A 53 -9.08 9.25 -2.71
N PRO A 54 -9.29 10.39 -3.42
CA PRO A 54 -9.29 10.44 -4.87
C PRO A 54 -7.92 10.08 -5.44
N PHE A 55 -7.92 9.19 -6.43
CA PHE A 55 -6.92 9.18 -7.48
C PHE A 55 -6.83 10.58 -8.10
N SER A 56 -5.64 11.01 -8.54
CA SER A 56 -5.51 12.23 -9.33
C SER A 56 -6.35 12.09 -10.59
N GLY A 57 -7.53 12.72 -10.61
CA GLY A 57 -8.56 12.48 -11.62
C GLY A 57 -10.01 12.72 -11.15
N GLY A 58 -10.25 12.93 -9.84
CA GLY A 58 -11.56 13.37 -9.33
C GLY A 58 -12.50 12.24 -8.86
N ASN A 59 -11.99 11.03 -8.66
CA ASN A 59 -12.80 9.93 -8.12
C ASN A 59 -13.21 10.18 -6.66
N LYS A 60 -14.42 9.77 -6.29
CA LYS A 60 -14.99 9.97 -4.95
C LYS A 60 -14.12 9.31 -3.86
N PRO A 61 -14.14 9.82 -2.61
CA PRO A 61 -13.42 9.22 -1.51
C PRO A 61 -13.84 7.76 -1.31
N VAL A 62 -12.85 6.87 -1.35
CA VAL A 62 -13.06 5.45 -1.09
C VAL A 62 -13.28 5.26 0.42
N ARG A 63 -14.38 4.63 0.80
CA ARG A 63 -14.77 4.44 2.22
C ARG A 63 -14.28 3.12 2.79
N ASN A 64 -13.49 2.38 2.03
CA ASN A 64 -12.94 1.10 2.42
C ASN A 64 -11.45 1.03 2.11
N TRP A 65 -10.75 0.20 2.86
CA TRP A 65 -9.43 -0.27 2.52
C TRP A 65 -9.56 -1.68 1.93
N ARG A 66 -8.98 -1.88 0.75
CA ARG A 66 -9.06 -3.11 -0.04
C ARG A 66 -7.71 -3.79 -0.04
N VAL A 67 -7.71 -5.07 0.29
CA VAL A 67 -6.51 -5.89 0.26
C VAL A 67 -6.80 -7.09 -0.61
N VAL A 68 -6.04 -7.26 -1.68
CA VAL A 68 -6.07 -8.48 -2.49
C VAL A 68 -4.86 -9.30 -2.10
N ALA A 69 -5.07 -10.59 -1.87
CA ALA A 69 -3.98 -11.52 -1.63
C ALA A 69 -4.24 -12.82 -2.34
N GLN A 70 -3.16 -13.46 -2.76
CA GLN A 70 -3.19 -14.74 -3.43
C GLN A 70 -2.44 -15.77 -2.60
N ASN A 71 -3.09 -16.93 -2.46
CA ASN A 71 -2.43 -18.11 -1.95
C ASN A 71 -1.60 -18.71 -3.09
N SER A 72 -0.29 -18.80 -2.88
CA SER A 72 0.63 -19.35 -3.86
C SER A 72 0.89 -20.84 -3.66
N LYS A 73 0.40 -21.46 -2.57
CA LYS A 73 0.75 -22.83 -2.18
C LYS A 73 -0.35 -23.58 -1.41
N THR A 74 0.00 -24.78 -0.95
CA THR A 74 -0.83 -25.63 -0.08
C THR A 74 -0.83 -25.10 1.35
N GLY A 75 -2.01 -25.05 1.97
CA GLY A 75 -2.24 -24.53 3.32
C GLY A 75 -3.17 -23.32 3.30
N ALA A 76 -4.19 -23.32 4.15
CA ALA A 76 -5.07 -22.17 4.30
C ALA A 76 -4.36 -21.06 5.07
N GLN A 77 -4.62 -19.81 4.69
CA GLN A 77 -4.04 -18.61 5.29
C GLN A 77 -5.17 -17.68 5.72
N THR A 78 -4.91 -16.77 6.65
CA THR A 78 -5.86 -15.69 6.93
C THR A 78 -5.24 -14.35 6.60
N ILE A 79 -6.10 -13.44 6.16
CA ILE A 79 -5.77 -12.07 5.84
C ILE A 79 -6.76 -11.16 6.56
N THR A 80 -6.23 -10.16 7.26
CA THR A 80 -6.99 -9.12 7.92
C THR A 80 -6.67 -7.79 7.28
N ALA A 81 -7.67 -7.11 6.73
CA ALA A 81 -7.53 -5.74 6.27
C ALA A 81 -7.83 -4.77 7.41
N HIS A 82 -7.07 -3.67 7.48
CA HIS A 82 -7.27 -2.57 8.42
C HIS A 82 -7.55 -1.29 7.66
N ALA A 83 -8.53 -0.51 8.12
CA ALA A 83 -8.81 0.84 7.63
C ALA A 83 -8.78 1.84 8.79
N TYR A 84 -7.99 2.90 8.61
CA TYR A 84 -8.00 4.10 9.42
C TYR A 84 -8.97 5.10 8.80
N CYS A 85 -10.00 5.44 9.56
CA CYS A 85 -11.14 6.22 9.10
C CYS A 85 -11.16 7.58 9.78
N ALA A 86 -11.60 8.61 9.06
CA ALA A 86 -11.79 9.93 9.63
C ALA A 86 -13.12 10.55 9.17
N THR A 87 -13.74 11.30 10.06
CA THR A 87 -14.93 12.12 9.80
C THR A 87 -14.53 13.59 9.85
N ASP A 88 -15.27 14.44 9.13
CA ASP A 88 -15.17 15.91 9.22
C ASP A 88 -13.80 16.52 8.89
N ILE A 89 -12.92 15.75 8.24
CA ILE A 89 -11.67 16.25 7.68
C ILE A 89 -11.78 16.50 6.17
N PRO A 90 -11.11 17.53 5.63
CA PRO A 90 -10.96 17.67 4.19
C PRO A 90 -10.33 16.40 3.59
N VAL A 91 -10.89 15.93 2.49
CA VAL A 91 -10.38 14.72 1.82
C VAL A 91 -8.94 14.98 1.34
N PRO A 92 -7.97 14.14 1.74
CA PRO A 92 -6.59 14.32 1.30
C PRO A 92 -6.44 14.00 -0.20
N ALA A 93 -5.48 14.68 -0.83
CA ALA A 93 -5.03 14.32 -2.18
C ALA A 93 -3.97 13.23 -2.10
N PHE A 94 -4.10 12.19 -2.90
CA PHE A 94 -3.10 11.13 -3.00
C PHE A 94 -2.19 11.37 -4.20
N ARG A 95 -0.88 11.20 -3.98
CA ARG A 95 0.15 11.24 -5.02
C ARG A 95 0.91 9.94 -5.00
N HIS A 96 1.27 9.42 -6.15
CA HIS A 96 1.99 8.16 -6.25
C HIS A 96 3.02 8.23 -7.37
N ASN A 97 4.11 7.53 -7.16
CA ASN A 97 5.13 7.23 -8.17
C ASN A 97 5.38 5.72 -8.13
N GLN A 98 5.75 5.15 -9.27
CA GLN A 98 6.00 3.73 -9.42
C GLN A 98 7.29 3.51 -10.19
N VAL A 99 8.06 2.52 -9.75
CA VAL A 99 9.26 2.03 -10.40
C VAL A 99 9.15 0.51 -10.58
N THR A 100 9.68 0.02 -11.70
CA THR A 100 9.83 -1.41 -11.97
C THR A 100 11.27 -1.67 -12.39
N ALA A 101 11.92 -2.65 -11.78
CA ALA A 101 13.29 -3.03 -12.11
C ALA A 101 13.48 -4.54 -11.97
N THR A 102 14.50 -5.10 -12.63
CA THR A 102 14.94 -6.46 -12.33
C THR A 102 15.81 -6.42 -11.08
N VAL A 103 15.37 -7.03 -9.98
CA VAL A 103 16.02 -6.92 -8.67
C VAL A 103 16.59 -8.29 -8.26
N PRO A 104 17.92 -8.42 -8.10
CA PRO A 104 18.55 -9.63 -7.58
C PRO A 104 18.13 -9.95 -6.15
N HIS A 105 18.39 -11.17 -5.69
CA HIS A 105 18.12 -11.60 -4.32
C HIS A 105 18.79 -10.66 -3.30
N LEU A 106 18.03 -10.23 -2.28
CA LEU A 106 18.42 -9.29 -1.22
C LEU A 106 18.82 -7.88 -1.67
N GLU A 107 18.69 -7.57 -2.94
CA GLU A 107 18.84 -6.20 -3.42
C GLU A 107 17.57 -5.39 -3.22
N ALA A 108 17.74 -4.08 -3.09
CA ALA A 108 16.69 -3.14 -2.79
C ALA A 108 16.23 -2.35 -4.02
N LEU A 109 14.95 -1.99 -4.01
CA LEU A 109 14.33 -1.04 -4.92
C LEU A 109 13.61 0.02 -4.08
N SER A 110 13.89 1.29 -4.35
CA SER A 110 13.30 2.41 -3.62
C SER A 110 12.58 3.35 -4.58
N GLU A 111 11.48 3.92 -4.11
CA GLU A 111 10.75 4.96 -4.82
C GLU A 111 10.22 5.99 -3.83
N SER A 112 10.00 7.20 -4.33
CA SER A 112 9.55 8.32 -3.55
C SER A 112 8.37 9.02 -4.20
N SER A 113 7.38 9.37 -3.39
CA SER A 113 6.24 10.18 -3.81
C SER A 113 6.17 11.45 -2.98
N ARG A 114 5.73 12.55 -3.59
CA ARG A 114 5.76 13.88 -2.95
C ARG A 114 4.47 14.65 -3.15
N CYS A 115 4.15 15.47 -2.16
CA CYS A 115 3.10 16.47 -2.31
C CYS A 115 3.61 17.67 -3.11
N SER A 116 2.82 18.15 -4.08
CA SER A 116 3.16 19.36 -4.83
C SER A 116 3.22 20.57 -3.89
N LYS A 117 4.14 21.52 -4.16
CA LYS A 117 4.12 22.83 -3.48
C LYS A 117 2.79 23.50 -3.82
N ALA A 118 2.05 23.95 -2.81
CA ALA A 118 0.88 24.79 -3.04
C ALA A 118 1.31 26.01 -3.89
N GLN A 119 0.76 26.15 -5.11
CA GLN A 119 0.89 27.38 -5.89
C GLN A 119 0.18 28.49 -5.10
N ARG A 120 0.96 29.37 -4.45
CA ARG A 120 0.40 30.51 -3.74
C ARG A 120 0.03 31.59 -4.76
N ARG A 121 -1.27 31.81 -4.96
CA ARG A 121 -1.79 33.18 -5.08
C ARG A 121 -2.03 33.67 -3.65
N MET A 122 -1.04 34.35 -3.07
CA MET A 122 -1.21 34.94 -1.74
C MET A 122 -2.17 36.14 -1.82
N LYS A 123 -3.26 36.12 -1.05
CA LYS A 123 -3.82 37.35 -0.50
C LYS A 123 -2.99 37.72 0.74
N LYS A 124 -2.49 38.96 0.81
CA LYS A 124 -1.81 39.52 2.00
C LYS A 124 -2.66 39.24 3.24
N GLY A 125 -2.07 38.66 4.29
CA GLY A 125 -2.68 38.58 5.62
C GLY A 125 -3.15 37.21 6.13
N LYS A 126 -3.19 36.15 5.31
CA LYS A 126 -3.45 34.79 5.82
C LYS A 126 -2.22 33.89 5.64
N LYS A 127 -1.66 33.39 6.75
CA LYS A 127 -0.69 32.28 6.75
C LYS A 127 -1.33 31.12 6.00
N THR A 128 -0.88 30.87 4.78
CA THR A 128 -1.29 29.69 4.02
C THR A 128 -0.58 28.50 4.67
N PRO A 129 -1.28 27.46 5.14
CA PRO A 129 -0.60 26.28 5.65
C PRO A 129 0.28 25.72 4.53
N LYS A 130 1.55 25.46 4.83
CA LYS A 130 2.40 24.68 3.95
C LYS A 130 1.72 23.30 3.88
N ARG A 131 1.13 22.92 2.73
CA ARG A 131 0.60 21.57 2.56
C ARG A 131 1.68 20.57 2.95
N ALA A 132 1.45 19.88 4.06
CA ALA A 132 2.38 18.92 4.64
C ALA A 132 1.93 17.53 4.23
N LEU A 133 2.91 16.67 3.96
CA LEU A 133 2.66 15.24 3.86
C LEU A 133 2.17 14.78 5.24
N SER A 134 1.00 14.15 5.29
CA SER A 134 0.43 13.65 6.55
C SER A 134 0.66 12.15 6.75
N GLY A 135 1.16 11.45 5.73
CA GLY A 135 1.28 10.00 5.73
C GLY A 135 1.66 9.45 4.36
N GLY A 136 1.83 8.13 4.28
CA GLY A 136 2.06 7.44 3.02
C GLY A 136 1.66 5.97 3.06
N GLY A 137 1.81 5.30 1.94
CA GLY A 137 1.51 3.88 1.75
C GLY A 137 2.31 3.31 0.59
N PHE A 138 2.30 1.99 0.45
CA PHE A 138 3.08 1.27 -0.54
C PHE A 138 2.23 0.25 -1.28
N TYR A 139 2.65 -0.08 -2.49
CA TYR A 139 2.04 -1.13 -3.31
C TYR A 139 3.11 -1.83 -4.14
N SER A 140 3.17 -3.15 -4.05
CA SER A 140 4.10 -3.97 -4.84
C SER A 140 3.32 -5.16 -5.41
N PRO A 141 2.94 -5.15 -6.70
CA PRO A 141 2.24 -6.29 -7.29
C PRO A 141 3.17 -7.50 -7.35
N PHE A 142 2.59 -8.67 -7.14
CA PHE A 142 3.29 -9.94 -7.27
C PHE A 142 2.86 -10.61 -8.56
N ALA A 143 3.82 -11.22 -9.26
CA ALA A 143 3.53 -12.05 -10.42
C ALA A 143 3.73 -13.53 -10.04
N PRO A 144 2.72 -14.39 -10.22
CA PRO A 144 2.85 -15.83 -10.00
C PRO A 144 4.04 -16.40 -10.78
N GLY A 145 4.81 -17.27 -10.13
CA GLY A 145 5.98 -17.92 -10.74
C GLY A 145 7.24 -17.05 -10.86
N THR A 146 7.23 -15.82 -10.33
CA THR A 146 8.46 -15.03 -10.22
C THR A 146 9.31 -15.49 -9.03
N ALA A 147 10.64 -15.42 -9.18
CA ALA A 147 11.60 -15.67 -8.12
C ALA A 147 11.79 -14.45 -7.18
N VAL A 148 10.87 -13.49 -7.23
CA VAL A 148 10.96 -12.23 -6.49
C VAL A 148 9.84 -12.13 -5.49
N LEU A 149 10.19 -11.78 -4.25
CA LEU A 149 9.23 -11.55 -3.17
C LEU A 149 9.47 -10.16 -2.59
N PRO A 150 8.65 -9.14 -2.88
CA PRO A 150 8.79 -7.83 -2.26
C PRO A 150 8.62 -7.90 -0.73
N VAL A 151 9.66 -7.52 0.00
CA VAL A 151 9.64 -7.32 1.45
C VAL A 151 9.88 -5.84 1.72
N HIS A 152 8.87 -5.12 2.20
CA HIS A 152 9.01 -3.71 2.53
C HIS A 152 9.85 -3.55 3.80
N THR A 153 10.98 -2.86 3.71
CA THR A 153 11.95 -2.73 4.81
C THR A 153 12.01 -1.32 5.38
N GLU A 154 11.64 -0.30 4.61
CA GLU A 154 11.62 1.07 5.08
C GLU A 154 10.49 1.86 4.41
N SER A 155 9.65 2.49 5.24
CA SER A 155 8.64 3.44 4.81
C SER A 155 8.73 4.68 5.71
N ARG A 156 9.15 5.82 5.15
CA ARG A 156 9.39 7.04 5.95
C ARG A 156 9.00 8.33 5.26
N ILE A 157 8.74 9.34 6.07
CA ILE A 157 8.54 10.71 5.62
C ILE A 157 9.87 11.47 5.72
N VAL A 158 10.38 11.96 4.60
CA VAL A 158 11.55 12.84 4.52
C VAL A 158 11.11 14.19 3.96
N GLY A 159 10.93 15.18 4.83
CA GLY A 159 10.45 16.51 4.45
C GLY A 159 9.01 16.48 3.90
N ARG A 160 8.84 16.59 2.58
CA ARG A 160 7.53 16.54 1.90
C ARG A 160 7.35 15.30 1.02
N THR A 161 8.22 14.33 1.24
CA THR A 161 8.34 13.14 0.41
C THR A 161 8.12 11.92 1.28
N PHE A 162 7.27 11.02 0.81
CA PHE A 162 7.18 9.67 1.32
C PHE A 162 8.16 8.82 0.52
N VAL A 163 9.07 8.14 1.20
CA VAL A 163 10.03 7.21 0.60
C VAL A 163 9.66 5.82 1.06
N ASP A 164 9.57 4.90 0.11
CA ASP A 164 9.38 3.49 0.38
C ASP A 164 10.53 2.68 -0.24
N THR A 165 10.92 1.61 0.43
CA THR A 165 11.96 0.68 -0.01
C THR A 165 11.50 -0.75 0.19
N VAL A 166 11.71 -1.53 -0.86
CA VAL A 166 11.39 -2.95 -0.90
C VAL A 166 12.64 -3.74 -1.25
N VAL A 167 12.83 -4.89 -0.62
CA VAL A 167 13.92 -5.82 -0.88
C VAL A 167 13.35 -7.07 -1.56
N ASN A 168 14.09 -7.66 -2.50
CA ASN A 168 13.75 -8.98 -3.01
C ASN A 168 14.09 -10.06 -1.96
N GLY A 169 13.10 -10.47 -1.18
CA GLY A 169 13.15 -11.60 -0.24
C GLY A 169 12.90 -12.97 -0.87
N GLY A 170 12.97 -13.09 -2.20
CA GLY A 170 12.86 -14.37 -2.92
C GLY A 170 13.99 -15.34 -2.57
N PRO A 171 14.03 -16.56 -3.13
CA PRO A 171 15.09 -17.53 -2.83
C PRO A 171 16.48 -17.04 -3.30
N PRO A 172 17.58 -17.58 -2.74
CA PRO A 172 18.93 -17.32 -3.21
C PRO A 172 19.09 -17.58 -4.72
N GLY A 173 19.73 -16.63 -5.42
CA GLY A 173 19.87 -16.67 -6.89
C GLY A 173 18.60 -16.28 -7.65
N GLY A 174 17.49 -16.02 -6.96
CA GLY A 174 16.26 -15.49 -7.54
C GLY A 174 16.44 -14.04 -7.98
N SER A 175 16.21 -13.77 -9.26
CA SER A 175 16.12 -12.41 -9.80
C SER A 175 14.90 -12.31 -10.70
N GLY A 176 14.33 -11.11 -10.79
CA GLY A 176 13.19 -10.89 -11.67
C GLY A 176 12.61 -9.50 -11.52
N PRO A 177 11.52 -9.21 -12.26
CA PRO A 177 10.86 -7.93 -12.18
C PRO A 177 10.24 -7.73 -10.80
N LEU A 178 10.61 -6.64 -10.15
CA LEU A 178 9.99 -6.11 -8.94
C LEU A 178 9.40 -4.76 -9.27
N THR A 179 8.14 -4.55 -8.89
CA THR A 179 7.47 -3.27 -9.03
C THR A 179 7.17 -2.72 -7.64
N LEU A 180 7.49 -1.45 -7.43
CA LEU A 180 7.20 -0.71 -6.22
C LEU A 180 6.46 0.58 -6.57
N GLN A 181 5.38 0.86 -5.86
CA GLN A 181 4.68 2.14 -5.89
C GLN A 181 4.67 2.78 -4.50
N ALA A 182 5.29 3.95 -4.38
CA ALA A 182 5.23 4.79 -3.18
C ALA A 182 4.05 5.77 -3.29
N GLN A 183 3.25 5.90 -2.23
CA GLN A 183 2.06 6.76 -2.17
C GLN A 183 2.18 7.78 -1.03
N ALA A 184 1.95 9.05 -1.33
CA ALA A 184 1.98 10.18 -0.42
C ALA A 184 0.56 10.74 -0.20
N ILE A 185 0.23 11.07 1.05
CA ILE A 185 -1.07 11.60 1.48
C ILE A 185 -0.93 13.10 1.79
N CYS A 186 -1.61 13.94 1.03
CA CYS A 186 -1.42 15.39 1.03
C CYS A 186 -2.65 16.13 1.53
N PHE A 187 -2.49 16.94 2.58
CA PHE A 187 -3.49 17.91 3.05
C PHE A 187 -3.10 19.35 2.68
#